data_AF-N9XNQ7-F1
#
_entry.id   AF-N9XNQ7-F1
#
_cell.length_a   1.000
_cell.length_b   1.000
_cell.length_c   1.000
_cell.angle_alpha   90.00
_cell.angle_beta   90.00
_cell.angle_gamma   90.00
#
_symmetry.space_group_name_H-M   'P 1'
#
loop_
_entity.id
_entity.type
_entity.pdbx_description
1 polymer ?
#
loop_
_entity_poly.entity_id
_entity_poly.type
_entity_poly.pdbx_seq_one_letter_code
_entity_poly.pdbx_strand_id
1 'polypeptide(L)' 'MARKILKELELKVSYKKGTDDKGNDIIKGQNFNNINSELSPEDMYLFGEAVGEVINYSLTAIETEEEYTLVSEA' A
#
# COMPACT_ATOMS: atom_id res chain seq x y z
N MET A 1 -21.54 5.75 -23.13
CA MET A 1 -21.61 5.37 -21.69
C MET A 1 -20.27 5.73 -21.05
N ALA A 2 -20.22 5.98 -19.73
CA ALA A 2 -18.95 6.22 -19.03
C ALA A 2 -18.33 4.90 -18.57
N ARG A 3 -17.02 4.73 -18.76
CA ARG A 3 -16.23 3.57 -18.30
C ARG A 3 -15.11 4.02 -17.36
N LYS A 4 -14.77 3.16 -16.40
CA LYS A 4 -13.69 3.36 -15.41
C LYS A 4 -12.52 2.45 -15.79
N ILE A 5 -11.32 3.01 -15.91
CA ILE A 5 -10.09 2.27 -16.21
C ILE A 5 -9.13 2.47 -15.04
N LEU A 6 -8.66 1.37 -14.44
CA LEU A 6 -7.61 1.43 -13.42
C LEU A 6 -6.29 1.82 -14.09
N LYS A 7 -5.62 2.83 -13.54
CA LYS A 7 -4.37 3.39 -14.04
C LYS A 7 -3.18 2.94 -13.20
N GLU A 8 -3.34 2.96 -11.88
CA GLU A 8 -2.28 2.59 -10.95
C GLU A 8 -2.87 1.90 -9.72
N LEU A 9 -2.14 0.89 -9.23
CA LEU A 9 -2.38 0.21 -7.98
C LEU A 9 -1.08 0.25 -7.17
N GLU A 10 -1.17 0.76 -5.96
CA GLU A 10 -0.04 0.90 -5.04
C GLU A 10 -0.37 0.29 -3.68
N LEU A 11 0.61 -0.39 -3.09
CA LEU A 11 0.57 -0.83 -1.69
C LEU A 11 1.55 0.01 -0.89
N LYS A 12 1.06 0.59 0.20
CA LYS A 12 1.85 1.34 1.15
C LYS A 12 1.83 0.65 2.50
N VAL A 13 3.02 0.31 3.01
CA VAL A 13 3.19 -0.28 4.34
C VAL A 13 3.84 0.75 5.25
N SER A 14 3.27 0.93 6.43
CA SER A 14 3.83 1.79 7.48
C SER A 14 4.28 0.94 8.66
N TYR A 15 5.42 1.27 9.27
CA TYR A 15 6.00 0.49 10.37
C TYR A 15 6.76 1.37 11.35
N LYS A 16 6.82 0.91 12.60
CA LYS A 16 7.58 1.57 13.67
C LYS A 16 9.05 1.15 13.59
N LYS A 17 9.91 2.08 13.23
CA LYS A 17 11.37 1.84 13.15
C LYS A 17 12.05 1.95 14.52
N GLY A 18 11.48 2.71 15.45
CA GLY A 18 12.04 2.95 16.77
C GLY A 18 11.39 4.16 17.46
N THR A 19 12.11 4.77 18.39
CA THR A 19 11.71 6.01 19.08
C THR A 19 12.80 7.07 18.93
N ASP A 20 12.43 8.34 18.88
CA ASP A 20 13.36 9.47 18.87
C ASP A 20 13.86 9.84 20.28
N ASP A 21 14.76 10.82 20.37
CA ASP A 21 15.34 11.30 21.64
C ASP A 21 14.30 11.93 22.59
N LYS A 22 13.08 12.16 22.11
CA LYS A 22 11.95 12.73 22.86
C LYS A 22 10.92 11.66 23.24
N GLY A 23 11.16 10.40 22.89
CA GLY A 23 10.27 9.28 23.14
C GLY A 23 9.11 9.16 22.16
N ASN A 24 9.11 9.88 21.04
CA ASN A 24 8.09 9.73 20.01
C ASN A 24 8.41 8.59 19.06
N ASP A 25 7.39 7.87 18.62
CA ASP A 25 7.55 6.78 17.66
C ASP A 25 8.01 7.31 16.29
N ILE A 26 9.09 6.72 15.78
CA ILE A 26 9.57 6.97 14.41
C ILE A 26 8.83 6.02 13.48
N ILE A 27 7.79 6.53 12.82
CA ILE A 27 7.06 5.80 11.78
C ILE A 27 7.74 6.01 10.42
N LYS A 28 7.92 4.91 9.68
CA LYS A 28 8.42 4.92 8.31
C LYS A 28 7.41 4.26 7.39
N GLY A 29 7.40 4.68 6.13
CA GLY A 29 6.58 4.11 5.07
C GLY A 29 7.45 3.55 3.94
N GLN A 30 7.00 2.47 3.33
CA GLN A 30 7.50 1.96 2.06
C GLN A 30 6.33 1.78 1.10
N ASN A 31 6.56 2.15 -0.15
CA ASN A 31 5.56 2.14 -1.21
C ASN A 31 5.98 1.14 -2.28
N PHE A 32 5.02 0.36 -2.76
CA PHE A 32 5.19 -0.66 -3.78
C PHE A 32 4.21 -0.40 -4.92
N ASN A 33 4.75 -0.09 -6.09
CA ASN A 33 3.98 0.24 -7.29
C ASN A 33 4.09 -0.90 -8.30
N ASN A 34 3.38 -0.79 -9.43
CA ASN A 34 3.31 -1.83 -10.47
C ASN A 34 2.78 -3.17 -9.96
N ILE A 35 1.84 -3.11 -9.03
CA ILE A 35 1.17 -4.30 -8.50
C ILE A 35 0.16 -4.79 -9.53
N ASN A 36 0.01 -6.11 -9.64
CA ASN A 36 -1.01 -6.70 -10.49
C ASN A 36 -2.40 -6.24 -10.02
N SER A 37 -3.12 -5.54 -10.89
CA SER A 37 -4.45 -4.99 -10.66
C SER A 37 -5.53 -6.03 -10.38
N GLU A 38 -5.26 -7.29 -10.65
CA GLU A 38 -6.19 -8.40 -10.43
C GLU A 38 -6.05 -9.03 -9.04
N LEU A 39 -5.11 -8.57 -8.21
CA LEU A 39 -4.96 -9.09 -6.86
C LEU A 39 -6.19 -8.77 -6.00
N SER A 40 -6.62 -9.76 -5.24
CA SER A 40 -7.71 -9.55 -4.28
C SER A 40 -7.23 -8.69 -3.10
N PRO A 41 -8.15 -8.04 -2.37
CA PRO A 41 -7.79 -7.34 -1.13
C PRO A 41 -7.08 -8.25 -0.10
N GLU A 42 -7.41 -9.54 -0.08
CA GLU A 42 -6.76 -10.52 0.80
C GLU A 42 -5.31 -10.78 0.37
N ASP A 43 -5.05 -10.96 -0.92
CA ASP A 43 -3.69 -11.12 -1.45
C ASP A 43 -2.83 -9.89 -1.19
N MET A 44 -3.42 -8.70 -1.30
CA MET A 44 -2.75 -7.42 -1.00
C MET A 44 -2.37 -7.31 0.47
N TYR A 45 -3.27 -7.74 1.36
CA TYR A 45 -2.99 -7.80 2.79
C TYR A 45 -1.87 -8.78 3.11
N LEU A 46 -1.92 -10.00 2.56
CA LEU A 46 -0.88 -11.02 2.73
C LEU A 46 0.47 -10.57 2.19
N PHE A 47 0.50 -9.86 1.06
CA PHE A 47 1.73 -9.24 0.54
C PHE A 47 2.30 -8.22 1.52
N GLY A 48 1.44 -7.35 2.09
CA GLY A 48 1.85 -6.41 3.13
C GLY A 48 2.44 -7.11 4.36
N GLU A 49 1.76 -8.11 4.91
CA GLU A 49 2.24 -8.90 6.05
C GLU A 49 3.61 -9.54 5.78
N ALA A 50 3.77 -10.17 4.60
CA ALA A 50 5.04 -10.76 4.18
C ALA A 50 6.18 -9.73 4.08
N VAL A 51 5.89 -8.51 3.62
CA VAL A 51 6.87 -7.41 3.65
C VAL A 51 7.26 -7.09 5.09
N GLY A 52 6.30 -7.03 6.01
CA GLY A 52 6.54 -6.82 7.45
C GLY A 52 7.50 -7.85 8.05
N GLU A 53 7.31 -9.13 7.72
CA GLU A 53 8.20 -10.21 8.14
C GLU A 53 9.63 -10.02 7.60
N VAL A 54 9.78 -9.66 6.33
CA VAL A 54 11.09 -9.47 5.68
C VAL A 54 11.84 -8.27 6.25
N ILE A 55 11.15 -7.16 6.50
CA ILE A 55 11.78 -5.94 7.05
C ILE A 55 12.00 -6.03 8.57
N ASN A 56 11.47 -7.08 9.22
CA ASN A 56 11.58 -7.34 10.65
C ASN A 56 11.13 -6.16 11.53
N TYR A 57 10.07 -5.48 11.10
CA TYR A 57 9.41 -4.42 11.86
C TYR A 57 7.92 -4.71 11.94
N SER A 58 7.32 -4.45 13.10
CA SER A 58 5.86 -4.50 13.24
C SER A 58 5.22 -3.42 12.38
N LEU A 59 4.38 -3.86 11.44
CA LEU A 59 3.58 -2.96 10.63
C LEU A 59 2.53 -2.28 11.51
N THR A 60 2.37 -0.99 11.29
CA THR A 60 1.33 -0.18 11.92
C THR A 60 0.14 0.05 10.99
N ALA A 61 0.36 -0.06 9.67
CA ALA A 61 -0.70 0.02 8.68
C ALA A 61 -0.26 -0.64 7.36
N ILE A 62 -1.24 -1.23 6.66
CA ILE A 62 -1.16 -1.64 5.26
C ILE A 62 -2.27 -0.90 4.53
N GLU A 63 -1.92 -0.11 3.53
CA GLU A 63 -2.82 0.76 2.78
C GLU A 63 -2.73 0.40 1.29
N THR A 64 -3.87 0.42 0.59
CA THR A 64 -3.93 0.26 -0.87
C THR A 64 -4.48 1.53 -1.47
N GLU A 65 -3.81 2.02 -2.51
CA GLU A 65 -4.25 3.19 -3.27
C GLU A 65 -4.49 2.79 -4.74
N GLU A 66 -5.65 3.20 -5.26
CA GLU A 66 -6.07 2.90 -6.62
C GLU A 66 -6.37 4.20 -7.36
N GLU A 67 -5.64 4.45 -8.45
CA GLU A 67 -5.91 5.57 -9.34
C GLU A 67 -6.75 5.12 -10.53
N TYR A 68 -7.85 5.83 -10.81
CA TYR A 68 -8.74 5.51 -11.92
C TYR A 68 -8.95 6.68 -12.87
N THR A 69 -9.01 6.38 -14.16
CA THR A 69 -9.44 7.31 -15.20
C THR A 69 -10.89 7.03 -15.60
N LEU A 70 -11.71 8.08 -15.61
CA LEU A 70 -13.09 8.04 -16.12
C LEU A 70 -13.12 8.56 -17.55
N VAL A 71 -13.69 7.76 -18.46
CA VAL A 71 -13.77 8.10 -19.89
C VAL A 71 -15.20 7.90 -20.38
N SER A 72 -15.73 8.88 -21.13
CA SER A 72 -17.03 8.76 -21.79
C SER A 72 -16.83 8.38 -23.25
N GLU A 73 -17.55 7.36 -23.72
CA GLU A 73 -17.70 7.11 -25.16
C GLU A 73 -18.72 8.10 -25.72
N ALA A 74 -18.31 8.85 -26.74
CA ALA A 74 -19.13 9.77 -27.52
C ALA A 74 -19.86 9.03 -28.66
#